data_AF-C3ZHL1-F1
#
_entry.id   AF-C3ZHL1-F1
#
_cell.length_a   1.000
_cell.length_b   1.000
_cell.length_c   1.000
_cell.angle_alpha   90.00
_cell.angle_beta   90.00
_cell.angle_gamma   90.00
#
_symmetry.space_group_name_H-M   'P 1'
#
loop_
_entity.id
_entity.type
_entity.pdbx_description
1 polymer ?
#
loop_
_entity_poly.entity_id
_entity_poly.type
_entity_poly.pdbx_seq_one_letter_code
_entity_poly.pdbx_strand_id
1 'polypeptide(L)'
;MRPGPAFNRRKEADKKTVDWIIEEVSGRDGEREARRGLVKEAIDAMSLFYRYKKLAAKNKVKYRFAVEVARRLEAEHSKGLERFGTRRRVEMERAMERAMEAIPSCYGGDHSLCKTHSLVCRHPKTWKPSSLSKPTRGNIKLNASDRKELHAIMQHRLGKTGLEKTRKGTNSNKCESVNRRISKSQPKNLTRSRTLAGRLASAIHSSNNGVGLSIAMKRYAAGIPLSKHSPTVRVLQKMMKRQRYKRAYKKEEGTKTRARMNVVKKFNAYDETREQGTYKSTEEDAGKGRRRSARRRVPRVNTDHMSLIV
;
A
#
# COMPACT_ATOMS: atom_id res chain seq x y z
N MET A 1 -41.49 -13.63 -4.88
CA MET A 1 -40.94 -13.07 -6.13
C MET A 1 -39.43 -13.34 -6.18
N ARG A 2 -38.97 -14.24 -7.07
CA ARG A 2 -37.52 -14.46 -7.27
C ARG A 2 -36.96 -13.34 -8.15
N PRO A 3 -35.84 -12.69 -7.79
CA PRO A 3 -35.26 -11.63 -8.61
C PRO A 3 -34.82 -12.20 -9.96
N GLY A 4 -35.21 -11.51 -11.04
CA GLY A 4 -34.97 -11.96 -12.41
C GLY A 4 -33.48 -12.04 -12.79
N PRO A 5 -33.13 -12.82 -13.82
CA PRO A 5 -31.75 -13.14 -14.20
C PRO A 5 -30.89 -11.93 -14.61
N ALA A 6 -31.49 -10.78 -14.93
CA ALA A 6 -30.79 -9.52 -15.20
C ALA A 6 -30.24 -8.86 -13.91
N PHE A 7 -30.91 -9.06 -12.76
CA PHE A 7 -30.49 -8.52 -11.47
C PHE A 7 -29.27 -9.28 -10.91
N ASN A 8 -29.23 -10.59 -11.10
CA ASN A 8 -28.07 -11.40 -10.73
C ASN A 8 -26.85 -11.10 -11.63
N ARG A 9 -27.05 -10.95 -12.95
CA ARG A 9 -25.97 -10.55 -13.87
C ARG A 9 -25.37 -9.18 -13.55
N ARG A 10 -26.18 -8.22 -13.07
CA ARG A 10 -25.70 -6.90 -12.59
C ARG A 10 -24.86 -6.99 -11.31
N LYS A 11 -25.28 -7.78 -10.32
CA LYS A 11 -24.50 -8.00 -9.09
C LYS A 11 -23.16 -8.69 -9.37
N GLU A 12 -23.15 -9.61 -10.32
CA GLU A 12 -21.99 -10.40 -10.68
C GLU A 12 -20.96 -9.60 -11.52
N ALA A 13 -21.44 -8.69 -12.37
CA ALA A 13 -20.61 -7.69 -13.05
C ALA A 13 -20.04 -6.65 -12.06
N ASP A 14 -20.85 -6.13 -11.13
CA ASP A 14 -20.39 -5.21 -10.08
C ASP A 14 -19.32 -5.87 -9.18
N LYS A 15 -19.44 -7.17 -8.88
CA LYS A 15 -18.42 -7.93 -8.13
C LYS A 15 -17.12 -8.09 -8.92
N LYS A 16 -17.19 -8.54 -10.19
CA LYS A 16 -16.00 -8.75 -11.04
C LYS A 16 -15.23 -7.46 -11.34
N THR A 17 -15.92 -6.34 -11.53
CA THR A 17 -15.26 -5.03 -11.77
C THR A 17 -14.60 -4.49 -10.50
N VAL A 18 -15.21 -4.72 -9.32
CA VAL A 18 -14.64 -4.33 -8.03
C VAL A 18 -13.41 -5.16 -7.69
N ASP A 19 -13.44 -6.47 -7.92
CA ASP A 19 -12.29 -7.36 -7.72
C ASP A 19 -11.13 -6.97 -8.66
N TRP A 20 -11.41 -6.66 -9.93
CA TRP A 20 -10.39 -6.16 -10.87
C TRP A 20 -9.75 -4.81 -10.46
N ILE A 21 -10.53 -3.86 -9.94
CA ILE A 21 -10.00 -2.56 -9.45
C ILE A 21 -9.18 -2.74 -8.16
N ILE A 22 -9.57 -3.71 -7.32
CA ILE A 22 -8.85 -4.10 -6.12
C ILE A 22 -7.48 -4.69 -6.48
N GLU A 23 -7.35 -5.49 -7.54
CA GLU A 23 -6.06 -5.96 -8.05
C GLU A 23 -5.17 -4.79 -8.56
N GLU A 24 -5.77 -3.81 -9.25
CA GLU A 24 -5.05 -2.71 -9.93
C GLU A 24 -4.51 -1.64 -8.96
N VAL A 25 -5.30 -1.25 -7.93
CA VAL A 25 -4.93 -0.20 -6.96
C VAL A 25 -3.89 -0.68 -5.93
N SER A 26 -3.67 -1.99 -5.88
CA SER A 26 -3.08 -2.64 -4.70
C SER A 26 -1.81 -3.41 -5.02
N GLY A 27 -1.57 -3.70 -6.30
CA GLY A 27 -0.66 -4.76 -6.69
C GLY A 27 -1.31 -6.11 -6.41
N ARG A 28 -1.21 -7.00 -7.40
CA ARG A 28 -1.66 -8.40 -7.37
C ARG A 28 -0.99 -9.14 -6.21
N ASP A 29 -1.72 -9.35 -5.10
CA ASP A 29 -1.32 -10.19 -3.97
C ASP A 29 -2.56 -10.63 -3.17
N GLY A 30 -2.90 -11.93 -3.22
CA GLY A 30 -4.08 -12.53 -2.57
C GLY A 30 -4.14 -12.38 -1.04
N GLU A 31 -3.02 -12.10 -0.37
CA GLU A 31 -2.99 -11.87 1.09
C GLU A 31 -3.59 -10.50 1.49
N ARG A 32 -3.49 -9.50 0.59
CA ARG A 32 -4.13 -8.19 0.78
C ARG A 32 -5.62 -8.27 0.50
N GLU A 33 -6.02 -9.15 -0.40
CA GLU A 33 -7.40 -9.40 -0.79
C GLU A 33 -8.16 -10.17 0.29
N ALA A 34 -7.57 -11.19 0.91
CA ALA A 34 -8.14 -11.90 2.06
C ALA A 34 -8.35 -10.96 3.27
N ARG A 35 -7.37 -10.09 3.58
CA ARG A 35 -7.52 -9.07 4.65
C ARG A 35 -8.56 -8.01 4.32
N ARG A 36 -8.79 -7.73 3.03
CA ARG A 36 -9.84 -6.81 2.58
C ARG A 36 -11.21 -7.46 2.57
N GLY A 37 -11.31 -8.75 2.28
CA GLY A 37 -12.53 -9.54 2.42
C GLY A 37 -13.03 -9.45 3.85
N LEU A 38 -12.15 -9.73 4.83
CA LEU A 38 -12.48 -9.65 6.26
C LEU A 38 -12.88 -8.22 6.71
N VAL A 39 -12.15 -7.20 6.25
CA VAL A 39 -12.49 -5.79 6.56
C VAL A 39 -13.79 -5.36 5.87
N LYS A 40 -14.07 -5.86 4.67
CA LYS A 40 -15.29 -5.56 3.91
C LYS A 40 -16.51 -6.24 4.53
N GLU A 41 -16.41 -7.52 4.89
CA GLU A 41 -17.47 -8.27 5.56
C GLU A 41 -17.81 -7.67 6.93
N ALA A 42 -16.79 -7.32 7.72
CA ALA A 42 -17.00 -6.69 9.01
C ALA A 42 -17.60 -5.27 8.90
N ILE A 43 -17.36 -4.54 7.81
CA ILE A 43 -17.94 -3.20 7.59
C ILE A 43 -19.32 -3.27 6.92
N ASP A 44 -19.60 -4.32 6.17
CA ASP A 44 -20.93 -4.63 5.67
C ASP A 44 -21.89 -4.96 6.84
N ALA A 45 -21.39 -5.51 7.95
CA ALA A 45 -22.14 -5.71 9.20
C ALA A 45 -22.51 -4.39 9.92
N MET A 46 -21.63 -3.37 9.85
CA MET A 46 -21.85 -2.13 10.60
C MET A 46 -23.06 -1.32 10.13
N SER A 47 -23.79 -0.73 11.06
CA SER A 47 -25.03 0.03 10.85
C SER A 47 -24.81 1.54 10.62
N LEU A 48 -23.62 1.92 10.14
CA LEU A 48 -23.03 3.28 10.18
C LEU A 48 -23.81 4.43 9.49
N PHE A 49 -24.78 4.15 8.63
CA PHE A 49 -25.32 5.15 7.70
C PHE A 49 -26.85 5.13 7.60
N TYR A 50 -27.51 5.62 8.66
CA TYR A 50 -28.97 5.76 8.74
C TYR A 50 -29.56 6.81 7.78
N ARG A 51 -28.76 7.75 7.22
CA ARG A 51 -29.28 8.87 6.42
C ARG A 51 -29.53 8.59 4.93
N TYR A 52 -29.04 7.49 4.36
CA TYR A 52 -29.22 7.22 2.94
C TYR A 52 -30.45 6.36 2.67
N LYS A 53 -31.40 6.83 1.87
CA LYS A 53 -32.62 6.05 1.51
C LYS A 53 -32.33 4.87 0.57
N LYS A 54 -31.31 4.97 -0.30
CA LYS A 54 -30.97 3.94 -1.30
C LYS A 54 -29.84 3.00 -0.82
N LEU A 55 -30.04 1.69 -0.93
CA LEU A 55 -29.07 0.65 -0.52
C LEU A 55 -27.70 0.79 -1.23
N ALA A 56 -27.70 1.13 -2.52
CA ALA A 56 -26.46 1.32 -3.28
C ALA A 56 -25.60 2.48 -2.74
N ALA A 57 -26.24 3.57 -2.29
CA ALA A 57 -25.55 4.69 -1.67
C ALA A 57 -24.98 4.29 -0.30
N LYS A 58 -25.72 3.52 0.51
CA LYS A 58 -25.22 2.96 1.78
C LYS A 58 -23.95 2.12 1.55
N ASN A 59 -23.99 1.18 0.61
CA ASN A 59 -22.85 0.29 0.32
C ASN A 59 -21.62 1.07 -0.21
N LYS A 60 -21.83 2.10 -1.04
CA LYS A 60 -20.76 2.99 -1.52
C LYS A 60 -20.05 3.70 -0.36
N VAL A 61 -20.80 4.20 0.63
CA VAL A 61 -20.22 4.89 1.79
C VAL A 61 -19.53 3.91 2.74
N LYS A 62 -20.13 2.74 3.01
CA LYS A 62 -19.50 1.64 3.76
C LYS A 62 -18.15 1.26 3.19
N TYR A 63 -18.08 1.03 1.87
CA TYR A 63 -16.83 0.72 1.19
C TYR A 63 -15.79 1.84 1.32
N ARG A 64 -16.19 3.11 1.13
CA ARG A 64 -15.28 4.26 1.27
C ARG A 64 -14.76 4.43 2.70
N PHE A 65 -15.58 4.11 3.69
CA PHE A 65 -15.19 4.07 5.10
C PHE A 65 -14.20 2.94 5.37
N ALA A 66 -14.42 1.74 4.81
CA ALA A 66 -13.48 0.63 4.90
C ALA A 66 -12.08 0.96 4.39
N VAL A 67 -12.02 1.56 3.20
CA VAL A 67 -10.76 2.02 2.61
C VAL A 67 -10.08 3.07 3.49
N GLU A 68 -10.86 3.96 4.10
CA GLU A 68 -10.33 5.02 4.98
C GLU A 68 -9.77 4.45 6.29
N VAL A 69 -10.50 3.55 6.94
CA VAL A 69 -10.06 2.83 8.14
C VAL A 69 -8.77 2.08 7.84
N ALA A 70 -8.71 1.31 6.76
CA ALA A 70 -7.50 0.59 6.38
C ALA A 70 -6.29 1.54 6.16
N ARG A 71 -6.50 2.68 5.49
CA ARG A 71 -5.46 3.71 5.31
C ARG A 71 -5.00 4.31 6.63
N ARG A 72 -5.94 4.58 7.53
CA ARG A 72 -5.67 5.12 8.86
C ARG A 72 -4.83 4.16 9.68
N LEU A 73 -5.21 2.89 9.75
CA LEU A 73 -4.48 1.84 10.47
C LEU A 73 -3.07 1.63 9.90
N GLU A 74 -2.91 1.66 8.57
CA GLU A 74 -1.59 1.58 7.94
C GLU A 74 -0.71 2.78 8.29
N ALA A 75 -1.29 3.99 8.35
CA ALA A 75 -0.56 5.19 8.70
C ALA A 75 -0.10 5.16 10.18
N GLU A 76 -0.96 4.72 11.09
CA GLU A 76 -0.63 4.58 12.52
C GLU A 76 0.48 3.55 12.72
N HIS A 77 0.34 2.38 12.10
CA HIS A 77 1.36 1.35 12.12
C HIS A 77 2.69 1.82 11.54
N SER A 78 2.67 2.51 10.40
CA SER A 78 3.88 3.07 9.77
C SER A 78 4.57 4.09 10.68
N LYS A 79 3.81 4.97 11.32
CA LYS A 79 4.35 5.91 12.31
C LYS A 79 4.86 5.22 13.57
N GLY A 80 4.22 4.15 14.00
CA GLY A 80 4.71 3.29 15.07
C GLY A 80 6.08 2.70 14.74
N LEU A 81 6.23 2.14 13.54
CA LEU A 81 7.52 1.60 13.08
C LEU A 81 8.61 2.68 12.97
N GLU A 82 8.27 3.87 12.47
CA GLU A 82 9.21 5.01 12.43
C GLU A 82 9.65 5.44 13.83
N ARG A 83 8.71 5.51 14.79
CA ARG A 83 8.96 6.04 16.13
C ARG A 83 9.65 5.04 17.05
N PHE A 84 9.22 3.79 17.06
CA PHE A 84 9.65 2.76 18.03
C PHE A 84 10.69 1.80 17.44
N GLY A 85 10.68 1.61 16.12
CA GLY A 85 11.53 0.63 15.44
C GLY A 85 11.17 -0.82 15.76
N THR A 86 12.09 -1.74 15.54
CA THR A 86 11.87 -3.19 15.78
C THR A 86 12.21 -3.65 17.19
N ARG A 87 12.94 -2.84 17.97
CA ARG A 87 13.46 -3.21 19.31
C ARG A 87 12.48 -2.90 20.43
N ARG A 88 11.69 -1.82 20.30
CA ARG A 88 10.75 -1.36 21.34
C ARG A 88 9.33 -1.87 21.09
N ARG A 89 9.19 -3.20 21.05
CA ARG A 89 7.93 -3.89 20.73
C ARG A 89 6.81 -3.53 21.72
N VAL A 90 7.08 -3.61 23.02
CA VAL A 90 6.09 -3.39 24.08
C VAL A 90 5.55 -1.96 24.05
N GLU A 91 6.42 -0.97 23.81
CA GLU A 91 6.00 0.42 23.65
C GLU A 91 5.12 0.63 22.42
N MET A 92 5.46 -0.03 21.30
CA MET A 92 4.65 0.00 20.09
C MET A 92 3.27 -0.62 20.32
N GLU A 93 3.20 -1.78 20.99
CA GLU A 93 1.93 -2.43 21.35
C GLU A 93 1.04 -1.51 22.18
N ARG A 94 1.57 -0.92 23.27
CA ARG A 94 0.84 0.05 24.10
C ARG A 94 0.42 1.32 23.36
N ALA A 95 1.22 1.76 22.39
CA ALA A 95 0.86 2.92 21.56
C ALA A 95 -0.26 2.57 20.57
N MET A 96 -0.24 1.38 20.00
CA MET A 96 -1.29 0.90 19.09
C MET A 96 -2.62 0.66 19.81
N GLU A 97 -2.59 0.09 21.03
CA GLU A 97 -3.78 -0.06 21.89
C GLU A 97 -4.47 1.29 22.14
N ARG A 98 -3.71 2.29 22.58
CA ARG A 98 -4.22 3.66 22.75
C ARG A 98 -4.77 4.23 21.44
N ALA A 99 -4.09 3.99 20.31
CA ALA A 99 -4.57 4.46 19.01
C ALA A 99 -5.92 3.85 18.64
N MET A 100 -6.15 2.56 18.96
CA MET A 100 -7.44 1.89 18.73
C MET A 100 -8.59 2.53 19.51
N GLU A 101 -8.33 3.08 20.70
CA GLU A 101 -9.35 3.82 21.47
C GLU A 101 -9.70 5.17 20.85
N ALA A 102 -8.70 5.87 20.30
CA ALA A 102 -8.88 7.22 19.77
C ALA A 102 -9.49 7.25 18.35
N ILE A 103 -9.23 6.24 17.52
CA ILE A 103 -9.70 6.20 16.12
C ILE A 103 -11.22 6.29 15.98
N PRO A 104 -12.06 5.55 16.73
CA PRO A 104 -13.51 5.66 16.66
C PRO A 104 -14.01 7.08 16.96
N SER A 105 -13.54 7.69 18.06
CA SER A 105 -13.92 9.05 18.44
C SER A 105 -13.46 10.09 17.42
N CYS A 106 -12.28 9.90 16.84
CA CYS A 106 -11.74 10.74 15.76
C CYS A 106 -12.65 10.80 14.53
N TYR A 107 -13.31 9.69 14.16
CA TYR A 107 -14.25 9.68 13.03
C TYR A 107 -15.57 10.39 13.32
N GLY A 108 -15.95 10.45 14.60
CA GLY A 108 -17.08 11.25 15.09
C GLY A 108 -16.77 12.75 15.22
N GLY A 109 -15.53 13.17 14.93
CA GLY A 109 -15.09 14.58 15.01
C GLY A 109 -14.48 14.97 16.35
N ASP A 110 -14.48 14.08 17.36
CA ASP A 110 -13.81 14.33 18.62
C ASP A 110 -12.33 13.93 18.55
N HIS A 111 -11.46 14.92 18.67
CA HIS A 111 -10.01 14.77 18.60
C HIS A 111 -9.31 14.91 19.96
N SER A 112 -10.06 14.96 21.08
CA SER A 112 -9.51 15.06 22.44
C SER A 112 -8.42 14.01 22.71
N LEU A 113 -8.73 12.73 22.46
CA LEU A 113 -7.81 11.61 22.63
C LEU A 113 -6.70 11.55 21.57
N CYS A 114 -6.89 12.16 20.40
CA CYS A 114 -5.92 12.08 19.32
C CYS A 114 -4.57 12.70 19.71
N LYS A 115 -4.57 13.76 20.53
CA LYS A 115 -3.34 14.46 20.96
C LYS A 115 -2.35 13.53 21.68
N THR A 116 -2.86 12.58 22.46
CA THR A 116 -2.07 11.68 23.32
C THR A 116 -1.98 10.27 22.75
N HIS A 117 -3.03 9.77 22.09
CA HIS A 117 -3.15 8.36 21.72
C HIS A 117 -2.85 8.08 20.25
N SER A 118 -2.99 9.06 19.35
CA SER A 118 -2.74 8.88 17.92
C SER A 118 -1.33 9.33 17.53
N LEU A 119 -0.66 8.55 16.66
CA LEU A 119 0.64 8.92 16.11
C LEU A 119 0.52 9.75 14.82
N VAL A 120 -0.66 9.75 14.19
CA VAL A 120 -0.89 10.37 12.87
C VAL A 120 -1.83 11.57 12.93
N CYS A 121 -2.75 11.63 13.89
CA CYS A 121 -3.64 12.77 14.10
C CYS A 121 -3.20 13.53 15.35
N ARG A 122 -2.55 14.69 15.16
CA ARG A 122 -2.12 15.56 16.27
C ARG A 122 -2.35 16.99 15.88
N HIS A 123 -3.11 17.75 16.68
CA HIS A 123 -3.35 19.16 16.43
C HIS A 123 -2.01 19.92 16.25
N PRO A 124 -1.86 20.76 15.22
CA PRO A 124 -2.88 21.25 14.28
C PRO A 124 -3.17 20.33 13.06
N LYS A 125 -2.36 19.28 12.85
CA LYS A 125 -2.50 18.34 11.73
C LYS A 125 -3.48 17.21 12.09
N THR A 126 -4.76 17.47 11.85
CA THR A 126 -5.81 16.44 12.00
C THR A 126 -5.80 15.46 10.82
N TRP A 127 -6.24 14.23 11.08
CA TRP A 127 -6.49 13.26 10.02
C TRP A 127 -7.65 13.73 9.15
N LYS A 128 -7.39 13.89 7.86
CA LYS A 128 -8.40 14.30 6.89
C LYS A 128 -8.79 13.10 6.05
N PRO A 129 -9.96 12.48 6.29
CA PRO A 129 -10.35 11.27 5.58
C PRO A 129 -10.56 11.58 4.10
N SER A 130 -9.65 11.10 3.28
CA SER A 130 -9.54 11.45 1.87
C SER A 130 -10.53 10.70 0.99
N SER A 131 -10.91 9.46 1.35
CA SER A 131 -11.89 8.67 0.59
C SER A 131 -13.34 8.97 0.99
N LEU A 132 -13.56 9.68 2.09
CA LEU A 132 -14.89 10.14 2.49
C LEU A 132 -15.21 11.48 1.82
N SER A 133 -16.44 11.63 1.34
CA SER A 133 -16.95 12.91 0.82
C SER A 133 -17.10 13.91 1.97
N LYS A 134 -16.95 15.21 1.69
CA LYS A 134 -17.10 16.31 2.66
C LYS A 134 -18.32 16.14 3.60
N PRO A 135 -19.56 15.86 3.12
CA PRO A 135 -20.72 15.73 4.00
C PRO A 135 -20.67 14.52 4.96
N THR A 136 -19.87 13.50 4.64
CA THR A 136 -19.70 12.31 5.49
C THR A 136 -18.58 12.50 6.52
N ARG A 137 -17.65 13.46 6.32
CA ARG A 137 -16.55 13.70 7.27
C ARG A 137 -17.08 14.31 8.57
N GLY A 138 -16.71 13.74 9.71
CA GLY A 138 -17.11 14.26 11.03
C GLY A 138 -18.59 14.05 11.39
N ASN A 139 -19.38 13.43 10.51
CA ASN A 139 -20.80 13.13 10.73
C ASN A 139 -21.06 11.63 10.94
N ILE A 140 -20.02 10.84 11.17
CA ILE A 140 -20.14 9.40 11.42
C ILE A 140 -20.49 9.21 12.89
N LYS A 141 -21.73 8.81 13.16
CA LYS A 141 -22.19 8.46 14.50
C LYS A 141 -22.06 6.96 14.69
N LEU A 142 -20.99 6.52 15.35
CA LEU A 142 -20.75 5.12 15.70
C LEU A 142 -21.58 4.76 16.94
N ASN A 143 -22.43 3.74 16.83
CA ASN A 143 -23.09 3.17 18.00
C ASN A 143 -22.13 2.25 18.79
N ALA A 144 -22.56 1.75 19.96
CA ALA A 144 -21.73 0.87 20.78
C ALA A 144 -21.37 -0.46 20.08
N SER A 145 -22.26 -1.00 19.24
CA SER A 145 -22.02 -2.21 18.46
C SER A 145 -20.96 -1.98 17.37
N ASP A 146 -21.10 -0.90 16.60
CA ASP A 146 -20.16 -0.49 15.55
C ASP A 146 -18.77 -0.23 16.16
N ARG A 147 -18.69 0.33 17.38
CA ARG A 147 -17.40 0.48 18.08
C ARG A 147 -16.74 -0.86 18.39
N LYS A 148 -17.51 -1.87 18.82
CA LYS A 148 -16.99 -3.23 19.07
C LYS A 148 -16.51 -3.89 17.77
N GLU A 149 -17.28 -3.79 16.70
CA GLU A 149 -16.90 -4.31 15.37
C GLU A 149 -15.65 -3.61 14.84
N LEU A 150 -15.59 -2.27 14.95
CA LEU A 150 -14.43 -1.49 14.54
C LEU A 150 -13.20 -1.93 15.32
N HIS A 151 -13.34 -2.15 16.63
CA HIS A 151 -12.26 -2.63 17.47
C HIS A 151 -11.75 -4.01 17.04
N ALA A 152 -12.64 -4.96 16.73
CA ALA A 152 -12.24 -6.26 16.20
C ALA A 152 -11.45 -6.14 14.88
N ILE A 153 -11.91 -5.27 13.97
CA ILE A 153 -11.18 -4.97 12.72
C ILE A 153 -9.78 -4.39 13.02
N MET A 154 -9.71 -3.45 13.97
CA MET A 154 -8.44 -2.81 14.33
C MET A 154 -7.46 -3.79 14.97
N GLN A 155 -7.93 -4.72 15.80
CA GLN A 155 -7.10 -5.77 16.41
C GLN A 155 -6.38 -6.63 15.37
N HIS A 156 -6.99 -6.92 14.22
CA HIS A 156 -6.30 -7.68 13.16
C HIS A 156 -5.05 -6.99 12.62
N ARG A 157 -4.99 -5.65 12.67
CA ARG A 157 -3.86 -4.88 12.14
C ARG A 157 -2.94 -4.33 13.23
N LEU A 158 -3.52 -3.76 14.27
CA LEU A 158 -2.84 -3.04 15.35
C LEU A 158 -2.71 -3.86 16.63
N GLY A 159 -3.41 -5.00 16.74
CA GLY A 159 -3.29 -5.92 17.86
C GLY A 159 -1.98 -6.73 17.81
N LYS A 160 -1.67 -7.39 18.92
CA LYS A 160 -0.42 -8.12 19.17
C LYS A 160 -0.04 -9.09 18.03
N THR A 161 -0.99 -9.89 17.56
CA THR A 161 -0.77 -10.86 16.47
C THR A 161 -0.50 -10.19 15.13
N GLY A 162 -1.19 -9.09 14.84
CA GLY A 162 -0.99 -8.27 13.64
C GLY A 162 0.41 -7.66 13.64
N LEU A 163 0.79 -7.02 14.75
CA LEU A 163 2.09 -6.39 14.94
C LEU A 163 3.24 -7.39 14.86
N GLU A 164 3.07 -8.59 15.40
CA GLU A 164 4.09 -9.63 15.31
C GLU A 164 4.36 -10.05 13.86
N LYS A 165 3.30 -10.23 13.07
CA LYS A 165 3.40 -10.54 11.64
C LYS A 165 4.01 -9.38 10.83
N THR A 166 3.73 -8.14 11.20
CA THR A 166 4.19 -6.94 10.45
C THR A 166 5.40 -6.25 11.06
N ARG A 167 6.05 -6.84 12.08
CA ARG A 167 7.17 -6.25 12.84
C ARG A 167 8.33 -5.73 12.01
N LYS A 168 8.59 -6.34 10.85
CA LYS A 168 9.72 -5.97 9.97
C LYS A 168 9.38 -4.84 9.00
N GLY A 169 8.13 -4.34 8.99
CA GLY A 169 7.67 -3.30 8.05
C GLY A 169 7.80 -3.72 6.59
N THR A 170 7.95 -5.01 6.30
CA THR A 170 8.09 -5.52 4.94
C THR A 170 6.72 -5.64 4.30
N ASN A 171 6.54 -5.01 3.15
CA ASN A 171 5.33 -5.17 2.35
C ASN A 171 5.36 -6.46 1.53
N SER A 172 4.18 -6.94 1.13
CA SER A 172 4.02 -8.14 0.29
C SER A 172 4.84 -8.02 -1.01
N ASN A 173 4.88 -6.84 -1.63
CA ASN A 173 5.72 -6.58 -2.81
C ASN A 173 7.22 -6.90 -2.57
N LYS A 174 7.75 -6.64 -1.36
CA LYS A 174 9.13 -6.96 -1.00
C LYS A 174 9.29 -8.46 -0.77
N CYS A 175 8.33 -9.11 -0.11
CA CYS A 175 8.31 -10.57 0.04
C CYS A 175 8.26 -11.26 -1.33
N GLU A 176 7.32 -10.88 -2.20
CA GLU A 176 7.25 -11.34 -3.59
C GLU A 176 8.54 -11.08 -4.35
N SER A 177 9.10 -9.87 -4.27
CA SER A 177 10.34 -9.54 -4.98
C SER A 177 11.52 -10.39 -4.52
N VAL A 178 11.56 -10.76 -3.23
CA VAL A 178 12.55 -11.69 -2.69
C VAL A 178 12.26 -13.10 -3.20
N ASN A 179 11.02 -13.58 -3.11
CA ASN A 179 10.60 -14.90 -3.59
C ASN A 179 10.90 -15.09 -5.08
N ARG A 180 10.53 -14.13 -5.93
CA ARG A 180 10.85 -14.15 -7.37
C ARG A 180 12.36 -14.22 -7.61
N ARG A 181 13.16 -13.52 -6.79
CA ARG A 181 14.62 -13.58 -6.90
C ARG A 181 15.15 -14.94 -6.45
N ILE A 182 14.59 -15.52 -5.40
CA ILE A 182 14.93 -16.87 -4.93
C ILE A 182 14.60 -17.89 -6.03
N SER A 183 13.37 -17.89 -6.56
CA SER A 183 12.95 -18.79 -7.65
C SER A 183 13.79 -18.60 -8.91
N LYS A 184 14.22 -17.38 -9.23
CA LYS A 184 15.14 -17.16 -10.36
C LYS A 184 16.54 -17.71 -10.07
N SER A 185 17.01 -17.59 -8.83
CA SER A 185 18.31 -18.14 -8.43
C SER A 185 18.29 -19.67 -8.30
N GLN A 186 17.12 -20.23 -7.98
CA GLN A 186 16.83 -21.64 -7.72
C GLN A 186 15.53 -22.04 -8.41
N PRO A 187 15.59 -22.32 -9.72
CA PRO A 187 14.42 -22.81 -10.43
C PRO A 187 14.11 -24.25 -9.99
N LYS A 188 12.82 -24.59 -9.93
CA LYS A 188 12.33 -25.85 -9.33
C LYS A 188 12.83 -27.11 -10.05
N ASN A 189 13.20 -26.99 -11.31
CA ASN A 189 13.69 -28.09 -12.14
C ASN A 189 15.19 -28.39 -11.97
N LEU A 190 15.90 -27.67 -11.08
CA LEU A 190 17.34 -27.86 -10.87
C LEU A 190 17.65 -28.18 -9.40
N THR A 191 18.10 -29.40 -9.15
CA THR A 191 18.59 -29.83 -7.84
C THR A 191 20.00 -29.29 -7.61
N ARG A 192 20.21 -28.53 -6.53
CA ARG A 192 21.51 -27.93 -6.20
C ARG A 192 21.91 -28.12 -4.75
N SER A 193 21.86 -29.35 -4.26
CA SER A 193 22.14 -29.72 -2.85
C SER A 193 23.40 -29.04 -2.28
N ARG A 194 24.53 -29.11 -3.00
CA ARG A 194 25.82 -28.57 -2.54
C ARG A 194 25.92 -27.03 -2.54
N THR A 195 25.19 -26.32 -3.42
CA THR A 195 25.35 -24.86 -3.61
C THR A 195 24.11 -24.05 -3.26
N LEU A 196 23.04 -24.69 -2.82
CA LEU A 196 21.75 -24.07 -2.51
C LEU A 196 21.90 -22.92 -1.52
N ALA A 197 22.54 -23.20 -0.37
CA ALA A 197 22.70 -22.24 0.72
C ALA A 197 23.43 -20.97 0.27
N GLY A 198 24.59 -21.11 -0.38
CA GLY A 198 25.38 -19.96 -0.85
C GLY A 198 24.65 -19.13 -1.92
N ARG A 199 23.92 -19.78 -2.83
CA ARG A 199 23.12 -19.09 -3.85
C ARG A 199 21.92 -18.36 -3.25
N LEU A 200 21.25 -18.96 -2.27
CA LEU A 200 20.14 -18.34 -1.54
C LEU A 200 20.64 -17.10 -0.76
N ALA A 201 21.72 -17.26 0.01
CA ALA A 201 22.34 -16.16 0.75
C ALA A 201 22.76 -15.02 -0.19
N SER A 202 23.40 -15.34 -1.32
CA SER A 202 23.77 -14.37 -2.36
C SER A 202 22.56 -13.63 -2.97
N ALA A 203 21.46 -14.35 -3.23
CA ALA A 203 20.23 -13.78 -3.76
C ALA A 203 19.57 -12.81 -2.75
N ILE A 204 19.50 -13.19 -1.48
CA ILE A 204 18.96 -12.35 -0.40
C ILE A 204 19.86 -11.12 -0.18
N HIS A 205 21.17 -11.32 -0.07
CA HIS A 205 22.14 -10.24 0.13
C HIS A 205 22.05 -9.18 -0.97
N SER A 206 21.99 -9.62 -2.24
CA SER A 206 21.84 -8.72 -3.38
C SER A 206 20.44 -8.07 -3.49
N SER A 207 19.39 -8.66 -2.91
CA SER A 207 18.06 -8.03 -2.81
C SER A 207 18.05 -6.85 -1.84
N ASN A 208 18.82 -6.98 -0.74
CA ASN A 208 18.88 -5.96 0.31
C ASN A 208 19.85 -4.83 -0.07
N ASN A 209 21.07 -5.19 -0.46
CA ASN A 209 22.14 -4.21 -0.73
C ASN A 209 22.14 -3.69 -2.17
N GLY A 210 21.44 -4.35 -3.09
CA GLY A 210 21.58 -4.12 -4.53
C GLY A 210 22.72 -4.95 -5.12
N VAL A 211 22.70 -5.12 -6.44
CA VAL A 211 23.58 -6.08 -7.12
C VAL A 211 25.04 -5.63 -7.07
N GLY A 212 25.30 -4.36 -7.41
CA GLY A 212 26.68 -3.85 -7.48
C GLY A 212 27.38 -3.87 -6.12
N LEU A 213 26.72 -3.32 -5.09
CA LEU A 213 27.24 -3.31 -3.72
C LEU A 213 27.42 -4.73 -3.17
N SER A 214 26.46 -5.63 -3.43
CA SER A 214 26.55 -7.02 -2.99
C SER A 214 27.75 -7.76 -3.59
N ILE A 215 28.08 -7.52 -4.86
CA ILE A 215 29.27 -8.10 -5.49
C ILE A 215 30.54 -7.57 -4.83
N ALA A 216 30.65 -6.25 -4.65
CA ALA A 216 31.82 -5.63 -4.04
C ALA A 216 32.06 -6.16 -2.61
N MET A 217 31.02 -6.19 -1.76
CA MET A 217 31.12 -6.68 -0.39
C MET A 217 31.51 -8.15 -0.31
N LYS A 218 30.93 -9.01 -1.16
CA LYS A 218 31.27 -10.45 -1.16
C LYS A 218 32.72 -10.70 -1.60
N ARG A 219 33.21 -9.93 -2.57
CA ARG A 219 34.61 -10.03 -3.02
C ARG A 219 35.59 -9.57 -1.95
N TYR A 220 35.28 -8.45 -1.29
CA TYR A 220 36.04 -7.96 -0.16
C TYR A 220 36.11 -8.99 0.96
N ALA A 221 34.96 -9.57 1.35
CA ALA A 221 34.90 -10.62 2.37
C ALA A 221 35.63 -11.91 1.99
N ALA A 222 35.77 -12.21 0.70
CA ALA A 222 36.54 -13.35 0.21
C ALA A 222 38.05 -13.08 0.11
N GLY A 223 38.52 -11.89 0.50
CA GLY A 223 39.93 -11.51 0.38
C GLY A 223 40.36 -11.16 -1.04
N ILE A 224 39.43 -10.91 -1.96
CA ILE A 224 39.72 -10.61 -3.37
C ILE A 224 39.16 -9.23 -3.77
N PRO A 225 39.64 -8.14 -3.14
CA PRO A 225 39.16 -6.80 -3.44
C PRO A 225 39.40 -6.44 -4.92
N LEU A 226 38.53 -5.59 -5.46
CA LEU A 226 38.71 -5.06 -6.81
C LEU A 226 39.63 -3.83 -6.75
N SER A 227 40.61 -3.76 -7.63
CA SER A 227 41.42 -2.54 -7.79
C SER A 227 40.52 -1.34 -8.12
N LYS A 228 40.77 -0.20 -7.45
CA LYS A 228 39.99 1.04 -7.54
C LYS A 228 39.77 1.51 -8.98
N HIS A 229 40.77 1.32 -9.84
CA HIS A 229 40.77 1.77 -11.23
C HIS A 229 40.28 0.71 -12.23
N SER A 230 39.91 -0.48 -11.75
CA SER A 230 39.41 -1.55 -12.60
C SER A 230 38.16 -1.12 -13.38
N PRO A 231 38.04 -1.47 -14.67
CA PRO A 231 36.80 -1.30 -15.44
C PRO A 231 35.57 -1.88 -14.71
N THR A 232 35.74 -2.99 -13.99
CA THR A 232 34.67 -3.65 -13.23
C THR A 232 34.10 -2.75 -12.13
N VAL A 233 34.96 -2.01 -11.41
CA VAL A 233 34.50 -1.06 -10.36
C VAL A 233 33.62 0.03 -10.97
N ARG A 234 34.03 0.59 -12.12
CA ARG A 234 33.23 1.59 -12.85
C ARG A 234 31.85 1.06 -13.24
N VAL A 235 31.76 -0.20 -13.69
CA VAL A 235 30.48 -0.84 -14.02
C VAL A 235 29.62 -1.03 -12.76
N LEU A 236 30.18 -1.54 -11.67
CA LEU A 236 29.45 -1.73 -10.41
C LEU A 236 28.92 -0.40 -9.85
N GLN A 237 29.73 0.66 -9.90
CA GLN A 237 29.32 2.02 -9.51
C GLN A 237 28.17 2.54 -10.39
N LYS A 238 28.23 2.36 -11.72
CA LYS A 238 27.11 2.72 -12.63
C LYS A 238 25.84 1.97 -12.28
N MET A 239 25.93 0.66 -11.98
CA MET A 239 24.79 -0.15 -11.55
C MET A 239 24.19 0.37 -10.24
N MET A 240 25.03 0.70 -9.26
CA MET A 240 24.61 1.26 -7.97
C MET A 240 23.91 2.62 -8.16
N LYS A 241 24.52 3.53 -8.94
CA LYS A 241 23.94 4.86 -9.23
C LYS A 241 22.57 4.74 -9.89
N ARG A 242 22.43 3.87 -10.89
CA ARG A 242 21.15 3.63 -11.58
C ARG A 242 20.08 3.07 -10.64
N GLN A 243 20.44 2.15 -9.75
CA GLN A 243 19.52 1.60 -8.75
C GLN A 243 19.10 2.64 -7.71
N ARG A 244 20.05 3.43 -7.19
CA ARG A 244 19.78 4.52 -6.25
C ARG A 244 18.86 5.56 -6.87
N TYR A 245 19.12 5.99 -8.09
CA TYR A 245 18.27 6.91 -8.84
C TYR A 245 16.83 6.38 -8.99
N LYS A 246 16.65 5.15 -9.48
CA LYS A 246 15.32 4.55 -9.63
C LYS A 246 14.57 4.44 -8.30
N ARG A 247 15.27 4.13 -7.20
CA ARG A 247 14.69 4.07 -5.85
C ARG A 247 14.27 5.47 -5.37
N ALA A 248 15.13 6.47 -5.55
CA ALA A 248 14.86 7.86 -5.15
C ALA A 248 13.68 8.45 -5.93
N TYR A 249 13.68 8.30 -7.26
CA TYR A 249 12.60 8.76 -8.14
C TYR A 249 11.22 8.21 -7.76
N LYS A 250 11.15 6.94 -7.36
CA LYS A 250 9.90 6.32 -6.88
C LYS A 250 9.46 6.81 -5.49
N LYS A 251 10.38 7.33 -4.69
CA LYS A 251 10.10 7.88 -3.35
C LYS A 251 9.75 9.36 -3.38
N GLU A 252 10.08 10.05 -4.46
CA GLU A 252 9.82 11.47 -4.66
C GLU A 252 8.32 11.79 -4.49
N GLU A 253 8.00 12.79 -3.67
CA GLU A 253 6.61 13.09 -3.32
C GLU A 253 5.83 13.57 -4.54
N GLY A 254 6.46 14.31 -5.46
CA GLY A 254 5.85 14.70 -6.73
C GLY A 254 5.41 13.51 -7.59
N THR A 255 6.15 12.40 -7.56
CA THR A 255 5.79 11.17 -8.26
C THR A 255 4.62 10.46 -7.58
N LYS A 256 4.61 10.42 -6.23
CA LYS A 256 3.49 9.85 -5.47
C LYS A 256 2.21 10.67 -5.63
N THR A 257 2.30 12.00 -5.59
CA THR A 257 1.18 12.92 -5.77
C THR A 257 0.57 12.76 -7.15
N ARG A 258 1.40 12.70 -8.21
CA ARG A 258 0.94 12.40 -9.58
C ARG A 258 0.23 11.05 -9.66
N ALA A 259 0.77 10.02 -9.01
CA ALA A 259 0.12 8.71 -8.96
C ALA A 259 -1.24 8.76 -8.23
N ARG A 260 -1.32 9.43 -7.07
CA ARG A 260 -2.57 9.63 -6.31
C ARG A 260 -3.60 10.40 -7.14
N MET A 261 -3.20 11.48 -7.80
CA MET A 261 -4.07 12.27 -8.67
C MET A 261 -4.60 11.44 -9.84
N ASN A 262 -3.77 10.60 -10.47
CA ASN A 262 -4.21 9.72 -11.54
C ASN A 262 -5.24 8.70 -11.06
N VAL A 263 -5.09 8.18 -9.83
CA VAL A 263 -6.08 7.31 -9.20
C VAL A 263 -7.39 8.06 -8.96
N VAL A 264 -7.35 9.27 -8.40
CA VAL A 264 -8.55 10.10 -8.20
C VAL A 264 -9.24 10.43 -9.52
N LYS A 265 -8.49 10.81 -10.56
CA LYS A 265 -9.04 11.07 -11.90
C LYS A 265 -9.74 9.85 -12.47
N LYS A 266 -9.15 8.66 -12.34
CA LYS A 266 -9.79 7.40 -12.76
C LYS A 266 -11.06 7.10 -11.97
N PHE A 267 -11.08 7.37 -10.66
CA PHE A 267 -12.28 7.21 -9.83
C PHE A 267 -13.40 8.17 -10.23
N ASN A 268 -13.08 9.44 -10.46
CA ASN A 268 -14.06 10.43 -10.89
C ASN A 268 -14.62 10.09 -12.27
N ALA A 269 -13.75 9.71 -13.23
CA ALA A 269 -14.18 9.28 -14.55
C ALA A 269 -15.09 8.04 -14.50
N TYR A 270 -14.85 7.09 -13.58
CA TYR A 270 -15.74 5.94 -13.38
C TYR A 270 -17.10 6.32 -12.77
N ASP A 271 -17.12 7.27 -11.83
CA ASP A 271 -18.36 7.80 -11.27
C ASP A 271 -19.16 8.55 -12.36
N GLU A 272 -18.49 9.36 -13.20
CA GLU A 272 -19.07 10.10 -14.34
C GLU A 272 -19.63 9.17 -15.43
N THR A 273 -18.91 8.10 -15.81
CA THR A 273 -19.38 7.15 -16.84
C THR A 273 -20.52 6.26 -16.36
N ARG A 274 -20.68 6.02 -15.04
CA ARG A 274 -21.88 5.37 -14.47
C ARG A 274 -23.07 6.33 -14.39
N GLU A 275 -22.83 7.61 -14.08
CA GLU A 275 -23.89 8.63 -14.09
C GLU A 275 -24.40 8.90 -15.52
N GLN A 276 -23.51 8.84 -16.52
CA GLN A 276 -23.86 8.92 -17.94
C GLN A 276 -24.33 7.56 -18.53
N GLY A 277 -24.30 6.49 -17.73
CA GLY A 277 -24.44 5.10 -18.16
C GLY A 277 -25.82 4.47 -17.93
N THR A 278 -26.91 5.18 -18.19
CA THR A 278 -28.00 4.60 -18.99
C THR A 278 -27.53 4.59 -20.46
N TYR A 279 -26.54 3.76 -20.78
CA TYR A 279 -26.08 3.64 -22.16
C TYR A 279 -27.08 2.78 -22.93
N LYS A 280 -27.92 3.42 -23.75
CA LYS A 280 -28.50 2.80 -24.94
C LYS A 280 -27.31 2.42 -25.82
N SER A 281 -27.14 1.13 -26.07
CA SER A 281 -26.23 0.62 -27.08
C SER A 281 -26.58 1.25 -28.43
N THR A 282 -25.76 2.18 -28.88
CA THR A 282 -25.60 2.44 -30.31
C THR A 282 -24.12 2.31 -30.61
N GLU A 283 -23.86 1.44 -31.59
CA GLU A 283 -22.57 1.09 -32.15
C GLU A 283 -22.11 2.23 -33.03
N GLU A 284 -21.41 3.23 -32.51
CA GLU A 284 -20.77 4.24 -33.36
C GLU A 284 -19.78 5.04 -32.50
N ASP A 285 -18.54 4.59 -32.42
CA ASP A 285 -17.37 5.47 -32.30
C ASP A 285 -16.07 4.66 -32.33
N ALA A 286 -15.83 4.04 -33.48
CA ALA A 286 -14.49 3.65 -33.89
C ALA A 286 -13.73 4.89 -34.34
N GLY A 287 -12.89 5.45 -33.46
CA GLY A 287 -11.69 6.17 -33.92
C GLY A 287 -11.42 7.51 -33.24
N LYS A 288 -10.61 7.52 -32.18
CA LYS A 288 -9.75 8.68 -31.85
C LYS A 288 -8.35 8.24 -31.41
N GLY A 289 -7.37 8.63 -32.22
CA GLY A 289 -5.96 8.25 -32.13
C GLY A 289 -5.21 8.76 -30.91
N ARG A 290 -4.19 7.98 -30.50
CA ARG A 290 -3.28 8.30 -29.38
C ARG A 290 -2.27 9.40 -29.76
N ARG A 291 -2.40 10.60 -29.20
CA ARG A 291 -1.34 11.63 -29.22
C ARG A 291 -0.26 11.30 -28.18
N ARG A 292 1.00 11.17 -28.62
CA ARG A 292 2.18 10.99 -27.75
C ARG A 292 2.65 12.34 -27.21
N SER A 293 2.79 12.47 -25.90
CA SER A 293 3.32 13.66 -25.24
C SER A 293 4.85 13.66 -25.17
N ALA A 294 5.49 14.79 -25.51
CA ALA A 294 6.94 14.98 -25.54
C ALA A 294 7.60 14.92 -24.14
N ARG A 295 8.80 14.34 -24.07
CA ARG A 295 9.63 14.25 -22.85
C ARG A 295 10.38 15.56 -22.61
N ARG A 296 10.16 16.21 -21.46
CA ARG A 296 11.04 17.27 -20.94
C ARG A 296 12.31 16.69 -20.30
N ARG A 297 13.47 17.30 -20.57
CA ARG A 297 14.77 17.01 -19.92
C ARG A 297 14.80 17.62 -18.51
N VAL A 298 15.47 16.95 -17.58
CA VAL A 298 15.61 17.34 -16.16
C VAL A 298 17.09 17.67 -15.85
N PRO A 299 17.39 18.66 -14.99
CA PRO A 299 18.76 19.13 -14.73
C PRO A 299 19.61 18.14 -13.93
N ARG A 300 20.93 18.23 -14.09
CA ARG A 300 21.93 17.46 -13.32
C ARG A 300 22.06 18.03 -11.91
N VAL A 301 22.04 17.16 -10.90
CA VAL A 301 22.34 17.51 -9.50
C VAL A 301 23.77 17.07 -9.17
N ASN A 302 24.51 17.98 -8.51
CA ASN A 302 25.92 17.89 -8.16
C ASN A 302 26.19 16.79 -7.11
N THR A 303 27.35 16.14 -7.21
CA THR A 303 27.69 14.95 -6.39
C THR A 303 28.98 15.16 -5.61
N ASP A 304 28.90 15.84 -4.48
CA ASP A 304 29.97 15.88 -3.48
C ASP A 304 29.48 15.19 -2.21
N HIS A 305 29.99 13.98 -1.97
CA HIS A 305 30.07 13.24 -0.68
C HIS A 305 30.42 11.78 -0.98
N MET A 306 31.70 11.50 -1.28
CA MET A 306 32.23 10.15 -1.57
C MET A 306 33.67 9.97 -1.06
N SER A 307 34.04 10.55 0.09
CA SER A 307 35.40 10.47 0.64
C SER A 307 35.61 9.43 1.76
N LEU A 308 34.65 8.55 2.08
CA LEU A 308 34.76 7.69 3.27
C LEU A 308 34.71 6.17 3.04
N ILE A 309 34.79 5.70 1.79
CA ILE A 309 34.97 4.26 1.52
C ILE A 309 35.86 4.10 0.30
N VAL A 310 37.14 4.38 0.48
CA VAL A 310 38.24 3.91 -0.38
C VAL A 310 39.32 3.40 0.52
#